data_AF-A0A1Q5L6S3-F1
#
_entry.id   AF-A0A1Q5L6S3-F1
#
_cell.length_a   1.000
_cell.length_b   1.000
_cell.length_c   1.000
_cell.angle_alpha   90.00
_cell.angle_beta   90.00
_cell.angle_gamma   90.00
#
_symmetry.space_group_name_H-M   'P 1'
#
loop_
_entity.id
_entity.type
_entity.pdbx_description
1 polymer ?
#
loop_
_entity_poly.entity_id
_entity_poly.type
_entity_poly.pdbx_seq_one_letter_code
_entity_poly.pdbx_strand_id
1 'polypeptide(L)'
;MTHRDPRDVPLLTVLQAVSDPVRLSLLRQLAAAEPTELACGTFDLPVRKSGLSHHFTVLRQAGLILQHDEGPRRLNRLRRAEFDEQFPGLLDLILSDRPITEK
;
A
#
# COMPACT_ATOMS: atom_id res chain seq x y z
N MET A 1 -11.95 10.65 3.96
CA MET A 1 -11.25 9.43 3.53
C MET A 1 -11.37 8.39 4.62
N THR A 2 -11.72 7.15 4.31
CA THR A 2 -11.86 6.07 5.30
C THR A 2 -10.65 5.14 5.26
N HIS A 3 -10.15 4.77 6.44
CA HIS A 3 -9.08 3.79 6.65
C HIS A 3 -9.61 2.72 7.61
N ARG A 4 -9.25 1.47 7.37
CA ARG A 4 -9.56 0.38 8.30
C ARG A 4 -8.36 0.10 9.18
N ASP A 5 -8.57 -0.18 10.46
CA ASP A 5 -7.51 -0.67 11.34
C ASP A 5 -7.09 -2.08 10.89
N PRO A 6 -5.79 -2.41 10.80
CA PRO A 6 -5.35 -3.76 10.40
C PRO A 6 -6.00 -4.87 11.22
N ARG A 7 -6.28 -4.63 12.51
CA ARG A 7 -6.92 -5.60 13.41
C ARG A 7 -8.35 -5.96 13.00
N ASP A 8 -9.02 -5.08 12.27
CA ASP A 8 -10.40 -5.27 11.78
C ASP A 8 -10.44 -5.82 10.35
N VAL A 9 -9.28 -6.12 9.74
CA VAL A 9 -9.19 -6.60 8.36
C VAL A 9 -9.01 -8.12 8.36
N PRO A 10 -9.90 -8.90 7.71
CA PRO A 10 -9.68 -10.32 7.50
C PRO A 10 -8.44 -10.56 6.63
N LEU A 11 -7.64 -11.59 6.93
CA LEU A 11 -6.45 -11.96 6.15
C LEU A 11 -6.75 -12.10 4.65
N LEU A 12 -7.91 -12.67 4.28
CA LEU A 12 -8.31 -12.81 2.88
C LEU A 12 -8.38 -11.45 2.15
N THR A 13 -8.90 -10.41 2.81
CA THR A 13 -8.97 -9.05 2.26
C THR A 13 -7.58 -8.48 2.02
N VAL A 14 -6.62 -8.74 2.93
CA VAL A 14 -5.21 -8.37 2.74
C VAL A 14 -4.64 -9.08 1.52
N LEU A 15 -4.79 -10.40 1.43
CA LEU A 15 -4.24 -11.21 0.33
C LEU A 15 -4.82 -10.75 -1.03
N GLN A 16 -6.11 -10.48 -1.10
CA GLN A 16 -6.75 -9.89 -2.28
C GLN A 16 -6.20 -8.49 -2.59
N ALA A 17 -5.90 -7.67 -1.58
CA ALA A 17 -5.31 -6.35 -1.78
C ALA A 17 -3.86 -6.44 -2.27
N VAL A 18 -3.10 -7.49 -1.97
CA VAL A 18 -1.70 -7.61 -2.43
C VAL A 18 -1.52 -8.51 -3.65
N SER A 19 -2.58 -9.14 -4.16
CA SER A 19 -2.53 -9.97 -5.38
C SER A 19 -2.47 -9.17 -6.69
N ASP A 20 -2.33 -7.84 -6.63
CA ASP A 20 -2.29 -6.96 -7.80
C ASP A 20 -0.90 -6.33 -7.93
N PRO A 21 -0.24 -6.46 -9.10
CA PRO A 21 1.14 -6.03 -9.27
C PRO A 21 1.32 -4.51 -9.14
N VAL A 22 0.30 -3.70 -9.47
CA VAL A 22 0.34 -2.24 -9.30
C VAL A 22 0.31 -1.90 -7.81
N ARG A 23 -0.55 -2.57 -7.03
CA ARG A 23 -0.63 -2.39 -5.57
C ARG A 23 0.65 -2.84 -4.88
N LEU A 24 1.26 -3.95 -5.30
CA LEU A 24 2.58 -4.36 -4.80
C LEU A 24 3.66 -3.33 -5.12
N SER A 25 3.69 -2.77 -6.33
CA SER A 25 4.65 -1.72 -6.68
C SER A 25 4.47 -0.45 -5.83
N LEU A 26 3.22 -0.04 -5.57
CA LEU A 26 2.92 1.06 -4.64
C LEU A 26 3.47 0.79 -3.24
N LEU A 27 3.22 -0.42 -2.70
CA LEU A 27 3.69 -0.80 -1.37
C LEU A 27 5.22 -0.83 -1.29
N ARG A 28 5.91 -1.34 -2.33
CA ARG A 28 7.38 -1.32 -2.42
C ARG A 28 7.94 0.09 -2.49
N GLN A 29 7.33 0.99 -3.27
CA GLN A 29 7.74 2.40 -3.31
C GLN A 29 7.54 3.09 -1.97
N LEU A 30 6.42 2.83 -1.28
CA LEU A 30 6.16 3.33 0.06
C LEU A 30 7.17 2.79 1.08
N ALA A 31 7.47 1.49 1.06
CA ALA A 31 8.45 0.87 1.93
C ALA A 31 9.86 1.44 1.71
N ALA A 32 10.25 1.68 0.46
CA ALA A 32 11.54 2.28 0.12
C ALA A 32 11.66 3.76 0.54
N ALA A 33 10.53 4.44 0.70
CA ALA A 33 10.49 5.83 1.14
C ALA A 33 10.47 5.99 2.67
N GLU A 34 10.24 4.93 3.44
CA GLU A 34 10.20 5.00 4.91
C GLU A 34 11.50 5.60 5.47
N PRO A 35 11.42 6.50 6.48
CA PRO A 35 10.22 6.89 7.23
C PRO A 35 9.41 8.05 6.60
N THR A 36 9.69 8.43 5.36
CA THR A 36 9.04 9.56 4.66
C THR A 36 7.69 9.14 4.05
N GLU A 37 6.82 10.12 3.80
CA GLU A 37 5.54 9.93 3.11
C GLU A 37 5.63 10.36 1.64
N LEU A 38 4.88 9.67 0.76
CA LEU A 38 4.86 9.96 -0.67
C LEU A 38 3.54 10.62 -1.10
N ALA A 39 3.63 11.68 -1.89
CA ALA A 39 2.46 12.32 -2.46
C ALA A 39 1.86 11.46 -3.59
N CYS A 40 0.54 11.44 -3.76
CA CYS A 40 -0.11 10.65 -4.82
C CYS A 40 0.44 10.89 -6.25
N GLY A 41 1.07 12.03 -6.51
CA GLY A 41 1.66 12.37 -7.80
C GLY A 41 3.11 11.91 -8.01
N THR A 42 3.77 11.32 -7.01
CA THR A 42 5.19 10.94 -7.07
C THR A 42 5.41 9.47 -7.43
N PHE A 43 4.35 8.69 -7.61
CA PHE A 43 4.45 7.28 -7.95
C PHE A 43 4.66 7.11 -9.45
N ASP A 44 5.78 6.49 -9.81
CA ASP A 44 6.12 6.16 -11.20
C ASP A 44 5.54 4.79 -11.55
N LEU A 45 4.38 4.79 -12.20
CA LEU A 45 3.64 3.56 -12.54
C LEU A 45 3.06 3.65 -13.95
N PRO A 46 2.99 2.52 -14.68
CA PRO A 46 2.46 2.47 -16.04
C PRO A 46 0.92 2.51 -16.09
N VAL A 47 0.27 3.15 -15.11
CA VAL A 47 -1.20 3.27 -15.05
C VAL A 47 -1.64 4.72 -15.21
N ARG A 48 -2.77 4.92 -15.90
CA ARG A 48 -3.40 6.24 -15.98
C ARG A 48 -3.84 6.69 -14.59
N LYS A 49 -3.78 8.00 -14.33
CA LYS A 49 -4.10 8.65 -13.04
C LYS A 49 -5.46 8.23 -12.45
N SER A 50 -6.43 7.86 -13.28
CA SER A 50 -7.75 7.36 -12.85
C SER A 50 -7.74 5.98 -12.16
N GLY A 51 -6.72 5.14 -12.40
CA GLY A 51 -6.58 3.85 -11.73
C GLY A 51 -6.00 3.94 -10.32
N LEU A 52 -5.10 4.91 -10.08
CA LEU A 52 -4.38 5.04 -8.80
C LEU A 52 -5.30 5.29 -7.62
N SER A 53 -6.36 6.10 -7.78
CA SER A 53 -7.31 6.38 -6.70
C SER A 53 -8.03 5.12 -6.21
N HIS A 54 -8.31 4.16 -7.10
CA HIS A 54 -8.89 2.89 -6.72
C HIS A 54 -7.88 2.04 -5.95
N HIS A 55 -6.64 1.93 -6.44
CA HIS A 55 -5.57 1.20 -5.75
C HIS A 55 -5.34 1.71 -4.32
N PHE A 56 -5.23 3.03 -4.13
CA PHE A 56 -5.11 3.62 -2.78
C PHE A 56 -6.34 3.34 -1.91
N THR A 57 -7.54 3.31 -2.48
CA THR A 57 -8.75 2.99 -1.71
C THR A 57 -8.72 1.55 -1.21
N VAL A 58 -8.36 0.60 -2.07
CA VAL A 58 -8.22 -0.82 -1.69
C VAL A 58 -7.14 -0.99 -0.61
N LEU A 59 -5.98 -0.35 -0.76
CA LEU A 59 -4.89 -0.42 0.23
C LEU A 59 -5.30 0.16 1.59
N ARG A 60 -6.06 1.27 1.61
CA ARG A 60 -6.59 1.87 2.85
C ARG A 60 -7.64 0.99 3.52
N GLN A 61 -8.48 0.31 2.74
CA GLN A 61 -9.49 -0.62 3.25
C GLN A 61 -8.88 -1.93 3.77
N ALA A 62 -7.73 -2.32 3.24
CA ALA A 62 -6.93 -3.44 3.73
C ALA A 62 -6.02 -3.06 4.93
N GLY A 63 -6.05 -1.81 5.38
CA GLY A 63 -5.25 -1.33 6.52
C GLY A 63 -3.75 -1.18 6.24
N LEU A 64 -3.29 -1.43 5.02
CA LEU A 64 -1.85 -1.43 4.66
C LEU A 64 -1.22 -0.04 4.65
N ILE A 65 -2.01 0.99 4.32
CA ILE A 65 -1.50 2.37 4.20
C ILE A 65 -2.33 3.35 5.00
N LEU A 66 -1.69 4.44 5.42
CA LEU A 66 -2.33 5.67 5.85
C LEU A 66 -2.22 6.69 4.72
N GLN A 67 -3.23 7.54 4.61
CA GLN A 67 -3.26 8.61 3.63
C GLN A 67 -3.95 9.81 4.28
N HIS A 68 -3.36 10.99 4.15
CA HIS A 68 -3.93 12.22 4.67
C HIS A 68 -3.60 13.39 3.75
N ASP A 69 -4.32 14.49 3.93
CA ASP A 69 -4.15 15.69 3.11
C ASP A 69 -3.27 16.69 3.87
N GLU A 70 -2.16 17.11 3.26
CA GLU A 70 -1.25 18.14 3.74
C GLU A 70 -1.27 19.32 2.76
N GLY A 71 -2.13 20.29 3.05
CA GLY A 71 -2.41 21.41 2.15
C GLY A 71 -2.99 20.91 0.81
N PRO A 72 -2.39 21.27 -0.35
CA PRO A 72 -2.85 20.79 -1.65
C PRO A 72 -2.37 19.36 -1.97
N ARG A 73 -1.48 18.80 -1.14
CA ARG A 73 -0.87 17.49 -1.37
C ARG A 73 -1.63 16.43 -0.58
N ARG A 74 -1.63 15.22 -1.14
CA ARG A 74 -2.21 14.04 -0.51
C ARG A 74 -1.09 13.04 -0.32
N LEU A 75 -0.70 12.84 0.94
CA LEU A 75 0.46 12.05 1.34
C LEU A 75 0.01 10.64 1.75
N ASN A 76 0.90 9.67 1.55
CA ASN A 76 0.69 8.26 1.81
C ASN A 76 1.90 7.69 2.54
N ARG A 77 1.65 6.85 3.54
CA ARG A 77 2.70 6.08 4.21
C ARG A 77 2.25 4.64 4.45
N LEU A 78 3.22 3.75 4.55
CA LEU A 78 2.99 2.39 5.00
C LEU A 78 2.61 2.39 6.49
N ARG A 79 1.67 1.54 6.89
CA ARG A 79 1.31 1.31 8.29
C ARG A 79 2.04 0.08 8.83
N ARG A 80 3.35 0.03 8.59
CA ARG A 80 4.18 -1.14 8.86
C ARG A 80 4.03 -1.63 10.29
N ALA A 81 4.24 -0.74 11.27
CA ALA A 81 4.17 -1.09 12.69
C ALA A 81 2.80 -1.69 13.06
N GLU A 82 1.71 -0.99 12.72
CA GLU A 82 0.36 -1.46 13.05
C GLU A 82 -0.02 -2.74 12.31
N PHE A 83 0.50 -2.94 11.10
CA PHE A 83 0.24 -4.12 10.30
C PHE A 83 1.03 -5.33 10.79
N ASP A 84 2.30 -5.16 11.13
CA ASP A 84 3.18 -6.23 11.63
C ASP A 84 2.74 -6.73 13.01
N GLU A 85 2.11 -5.88 13.83
CA GLU A 85 1.45 -6.32 15.07
C GLU A 85 0.34 -7.35 14.81
N GLN A 86 -0.43 -7.17 13.73
CA GLN A 86 -1.57 -8.04 13.40
C GLN A 86 -1.18 -9.24 12.54
N PHE A 87 -0.26 -9.06 11.60
CA PHE A 87 0.18 -10.10 10.66
C PHE A 87 1.72 -10.20 10.65
N PRO A 88 2.34 -10.74 11.73
CA PRO A 88 3.79 -10.74 11.87
C PRO A 88 4.51 -11.38 10.68
N GLY A 89 5.43 -10.64 10.06
CA GLY A 89 6.28 -11.10 8.96
C GLY A 89 5.59 -11.19 7.59
N LEU A 90 4.27 -10.98 7.50
CA LEU A 90 3.55 -11.07 6.23
C LEU A 90 3.94 -9.94 5.27
N LEU A 91 4.07 -8.72 5.79
CA LEU A 91 4.44 -7.56 4.96
C LEU A 91 5.85 -7.71 4.38
N ASP A 92 6.79 -8.22 5.17
CA ASP A 92 8.14 -8.50 4.70
C ASP A 92 8.17 -9.61 3.65
N LEU A 93 7.37 -10.67 3.82
CA LEU A 93 7.22 -11.72 2.81
C LEU A 93 6.67 -11.15 1.49
N ILE A 94 5.64 -10.32 1.55
CA ILE A 94 5.03 -9.69 0.37
C ILE A 94 6.01 -8.76 -0.35
N LEU A 95 6.80 -7.98 0.39
CA LEU A 95 7.73 -7.01 -0.17
C LEU A 95 9.02 -7.65 -0.70
N SER A 96 9.44 -8.79 -0.14
CA SER A 96 10.65 -9.52 -0.53
C SER A 96 10.48 -10.33 -1.83
N ASP A 97 9.24 -10.66 -2.22
CA ASP A 97 8.97 -11.34 -3.48
C ASP A 97 9.51 -10.51 -4.66
N ARG A 98 10.35 -11.11 -5.51
CA ARG A 98 10.80 -10.47 -6.75
C ARG A 98 9.69 -10.63 -7.79
N PRO A 99 9.41 -9.60 -8.61
CA PRO A 99 8.44 -9.75 -9.68
C PRO A 99 8.80 -10.97 -10.53
N ILE A 100 7.81 -11.86 -10.76
CA ILE A 100 7.92 -12.95 -11.72
C ILE A 100 8.28 -12.28 -13.05
N THR A 101 9.55 -12.41 -13.45
CA THR A 101 9.99 -11.90 -14.75
C THR A 101 9.48 -12.91 -15.77
N GLU A 102 8.28 -12.68 -16.28
CA GLU A 102 7.84 -13.37 -17.50
C GLU A 102 8.79 -12.96 -18.63
N LYS A 103 9.35 -13.99 -19.29
CA LYS A 103 10.31 -13.89 -20.38
C LYS A 103 9.58 -13.93 -21.72
#